data_AF-A0A352FVL0-F1
#
_entry.id   AF-A0A352FVL0-F1
#
_cell.length_a   1.000
_cell.length_b   1.000
_cell.length_c   1.000
_cell.angle_alpha   90.00
_cell.angle_beta   90.00
_cell.angle_gamma   90.00
#
_symmetry.space_group_name_H-M   'P 1'
#
loop_
_entity.id
_entity.type
_entity.pdbx_description
1 polymer ?
#
loop_
_entity_poly.entity_id
_entity_poly.type
_entity_poly.pdbx_seq_one_letter_code
_entity_poly.pdbx_strand_id
1 'polypeptide(L)'
;AKLDRGRGSVATALVQQGTLRVGDPFIVGQIFGKVRAMFNDRGDQVTEAGPATPVEVLGLQGVPQAGESFQVVADVSRAQQISSHRQTAERQRTLIKTTKRGIEALGETDVKELLVILKADV
;
A
#
# COMPACT_ATOMS: atom_id res chain seq x y z
N ALA A 1 3.28 -3.47 -5.87
CA ALA A 1 2.74 -4.45 -4.90
C ALA A 1 1.86 -5.42 -5.66
N LYS A 2 1.95 -6.72 -5.39
CA LYS A 2 1.36 -7.75 -6.27
C LYS A 2 0.06 -8.28 -5.68
N LEU A 3 -0.92 -8.54 -6.54
CA LEU A 3 -2.12 -9.30 -6.17
C LEU A 3 -1.92 -10.74 -6.63
N ASP A 4 -1.67 -11.65 -5.68
CA ASP A 4 -1.55 -13.06 -5.98
C ASP A 4 -2.94 -13.72 -5.89
N ARG A 5 -3.34 -14.43 -6.95
CA ARG A 5 -4.67 -15.05 -7.10
C ARG A 5 -4.98 -16.08 -5.99
N GLY A 6 -3.99 -16.63 -5.31
CA GLY A 6 -4.18 -17.57 -4.20
C GLY A 6 -3.85 -17.02 -2.82
N ARG A 7 -3.05 -15.96 -2.73
CA ARG A 7 -2.47 -15.49 -1.47
C ARG A 7 -2.96 -14.11 -1.03
N GLY A 8 -3.72 -13.43 -1.89
CA GLY A 8 -4.24 -12.09 -1.64
C GLY A 8 -3.21 -11.01 -1.99
N SER A 9 -3.34 -9.84 -1.36
CA SER A 9 -2.37 -8.76 -1.53
C SER A 9 -1.08 -9.09 -0.79
N VAL A 10 0.02 -8.99 -1.53
CA VAL A 10 1.39 -9.18 -1.04
C VAL A 10 2.20 -7.92 -1.28
N ALA A 11 3.08 -7.62 -0.33
CA ALA A 11 3.99 -6.50 -0.42
C ALA A 11 5.41 -6.94 -0.10
N THR A 12 6.34 -6.58 -0.96
CA THR A 12 7.77 -6.73 -0.70
C THR A 12 8.23 -5.51 0.09
N ALA A 13 8.81 -5.74 1.26
CA ALA A 13 9.36 -4.71 2.13
C ALA A 13 10.82 -5.02 2.45
N LEU A 14 11.63 -3.97 2.57
CA LEU A 14 12.98 -4.07 3.06
C LEU A 14 12.99 -3.65 4.54
N VAL A 15 13.38 -4.55 5.43
CA VAL A 15 13.50 -4.22 6.85
C VAL A 15 14.71 -3.31 7.04
N GLN A 16 14.48 -2.04 7.34
CA GLN A 16 15.56 -1.07 7.54
C GLN A 16 16.02 -1.02 9.00
N GLN A 17 15.09 -1.11 9.95
CA GLN A 17 15.33 -0.95 11.37
C GLN A 17 14.49 -1.94 12.18
N GLY A 18 15.09 -2.46 13.26
CA GLY A 18 14.44 -3.43 14.12
C GLY A 18 14.27 -4.79 13.45
N THR A 19 13.26 -5.52 13.89
CA THR A 19 13.02 -6.88 13.46
C THR A 19 11.53 -7.08 13.24
N LEU A 20 11.14 -7.54 12.06
CA LEU A 20 9.76 -7.85 11.71
C LEU A 20 9.47 -9.31 12.05
N ARG A 21 8.32 -9.57 12.67
CA ARG A 21 7.90 -10.93 13.05
C ARG A 21 6.51 -11.26 12.52
N VAL A 22 6.28 -12.56 12.33
CA VAL A 22 4.92 -13.04 12.02
C VAL A 22 4.01 -12.74 13.20
N GLY A 23 2.86 -12.12 12.91
CA GLY A 23 1.89 -11.67 13.90
C GLY A 23 2.01 -10.18 14.27
N ASP A 24 3.03 -9.47 13.79
CA ASP A 24 3.14 -8.04 14.07
C ASP A 24 2.03 -7.26 13.35
N PRO A 25 1.35 -6.32 14.05
CA PRO A 25 0.44 -5.40 13.40
C PRO A 25 1.23 -4.27 12.74
N PHE A 26 0.83 -3.87 11.53
CA PHE A 26 1.57 -2.90 10.74
C PHE A 26 0.66 -1.94 9.99
N ILE A 27 1.25 -0.85 9.52
CA ILE A 27 0.65 0.13 8.64
C ILE A 27 1.61 0.47 7.49
N VAL A 28 1.07 0.52 6.28
CA VAL A 28 1.75 0.96 5.05
C VAL A 28 0.87 2.00 4.39
N GLY A 29 1.29 3.26 4.44
CA GLY A 29 0.48 4.36 3.89
C GLY A 29 -0.91 4.44 4.50
N GLN A 30 -1.93 4.15 3.69
CA GLN A 30 -3.35 4.10 4.07
C GLN A 30 -3.86 2.68 4.37
N ILE A 31 -3.00 1.67 4.27
CA ILE A 31 -3.36 0.27 4.42
C ILE A 31 -2.81 -0.22 5.74
N PHE A 32 -3.58 -1.04 6.44
CA PHE A 32 -3.16 -1.68 7.67
C PHE A 32 -3.38 -3.19 7.56
N GLY A 33 -2.77 -3.91 8.48
CA GLY A 33 -2.89 -5.35 8.53
C GLY A 33 -2.12 -5.96 9.68
N LYS A 34 -2.09 -7.29 9.68
CA LYS A 34 -1.28 -8.10 10.58
C LYS A 34 -0.47 -9.07 9.74
N VAL A 35 0.81 -9.22 10.03
CA VAL A 35 1.68 -10.14 9.29
C VAL A 35 1.16 -11.56 9.49
N ARG A 36 0.61 -12.16 8.42
CA ARG A 36 0.10 -13.53 8.45
C ARG A 36 1.21 -14.54 8.12
N ALA A 37 2.09 -14.17 7.19
CA ALA A 37 3.24 -14.95 6.81
C ALA A 37 4.28 -14.02 6.17
N MET A 38 5.56 -14.41 6.25
CA MET A 38 6.66 -13.75 5.56
C MET A 38 7.45 -14.76 4.77
N PHE A 39 7.99 -14.33 3.63
CA PHE A 39 8.83 -15.14 2.76
C PHE A 39 10.11 -14.36 2.43
N ASN A 40 11.25 -15.05 2.39
CA ASN A 40 12.50 -14.44 1.95
C ASN A 40 12.55 -14.30 0.41
N ASP A 41 13.64 -13.75 -0.10
CA ASP A 41 13.96 -13.61 -1.53
C ASP A 41 14.02 -14.94 -2.30
N ARG A 42 14.20 -16.06 -1.59
CA ARG A 42 14.22 -17.42 -2.14
C ARG A 42 12.85 -18.10 -2.14
N GLY A 43 11.84 -17.45 -1.55
CA GLY A 43 10.49 -18.01 -1.38
C GLY A 43 10.33 -18.94 -0.17
N ASP A 44 11.35 -19.07 0.68
CA ASP A 44 11.24 -19.82 1.93
C ASP A 44 10.48 -19.03 2.98
N GLN A 45 9.65 -19.72 3.76
CA GLN A 45 8.89 -19.09 4.83
C GLN A 45 9.81 -18.73 6.00
N VAL A 46 9.72 -17.48 6.46
CA VAL A 46 10.50 -16.96 7.59
C VAL A 46 9.57 -16.45 8.70
N THR A 47 9.97 -16.66 9.95
CA THR A 47 9.21 -16.22 11.13
C THR A 47 9.67 -14.86 11.66
N GLU A 48 10.93 -14.53 11.39
CA GLU A 48 11.60 -13.32 11.86
C GLU A 48 12.51 -12.78 10.75
N ALA A 49 12.52 -11.46 10.58
CA ALA A 49 13.31 -10.77 9.57
C ALA A 49 14.03 -9.57 10.18
N GLY A 50 15.35 -9.66 10.28
CA GLY A 50 16.20 -8.60 10.81
C GLY A 50 16.50 -7.50 9.78
N PRO A 51 17.29 -6.48 10.15
CA PRO A 51 17.69 -5.39 9.27
C PRO A 51 18.38 -5.89 7.99
N ALA A 52 18.24 -5.12 6.91
CA ALA A 52 18.75 -5.41 5.56
C ALA A 52 18.21 -6.71 4.92
N THR A 53 17.16 -7.31 5.47
CA THR A 53 16.53 -8.50 4.90
C THR A 53 15.30 -8.09 4.07
N PRO A 54 15.27 -8.38 2.76
CA PRO A 54 14.06 -8.21 1.96
C PRO A 54 13.07 -9.34 2.30
N VAL A 55 11.82 -8.97 2.59
CA VAL A 55 10.76 -9.94 2.89
C VAL A 55 9.48 -9.62 2.16
N GLU A 56 8.82 -10.67 1.68
CA GLU A 56 7.48 -10.60 1.14
C GLU A 56 6.47 -10.86 2.25
N VAL A 57 5.67 -9.85 2.56
CA VAL A 57 4.70 -9.86 3.64
C VAL A 57 3.31 -10.18 3.10
N LEU A 58 2.66 -11.14 3.75
CA LEU A 58 1.27 -11.49 3.52
C LEU A 58 0.37 -10.94 4.64
N GLY A 59 -0.86 -10.57 4.29
CA GLY A 59 -1.88 -10.12 5.27
C GLY A 59 -2.24 -8.64 5.20
N LEU A 60 -1.97 -8.00 4.05
CA LEU A 60 -2.45 -6.66 3.79
C LEU A 60 -3.95 -6.69 3.48
N GLN A 61 -4.71 -5.67 3.89
CA GLN A 61 -6.13 -5.54 3.52
C GLN A 61 -6.35 -4.83 2.18
N GLY A 62 -5.27 -4.49 1.48
CA GLY A 62 -5.29 -3.91 0.14
C GLY A 62 -3.90 -3.92 -0.48
N VAL A 63 -3.77 -3.32 -1.66
CA VAL A 63 -2.50 -3.22 -2.40
C VAL A 63 -1.87 -1.86 -2.10
N PRO A 64 -0.73 -1.80 -1.37
CA PRO A 64 -0.09 -0.53 -1.02
C PRO A 64 0.56 0.09 -2.24
N GLN A 65 0.75 1.41 -2.18
CA GLN A 65 1.49 2.10 -3.23
C GLN A 65 2.99 1.84 -3.06
N ALA A 66 3.71 1.79 -4.18
CA ALA A 66 5.16 1.65 -4.15
C ALA A 66 5.80 2.89 -3.51
N GLY A 67 6.81 2.66 -2.67
CA GLY A 67 7.54 3.73 -1.97
C GLY A 67 6.91 4.20 -0.65
N GLU A 68 5.75 3.66 -0.25
CA GLU A 68 5.19 3.95 1.08
C GLU A 68 5.99 3.28 2.20
N SER A 69 6.12 3.96 3.34
CA SER A 69 6.84 3.44 4.49
C SER A 69 6.06 2.32 5.18
N PHE A 70 6.72 1.19 5.42
CA PHE A 70 6.20 0.09 6.24
C PHE A 70 6.57 0.32 7.71
N GLN A 71 5.57 0.39 8.59
CA GLN A 71 5.78 0.63 10.02
C GLN A 71 5.04 -0.41 10.86
N VAL A 72 5.76 -1.07 11.75
CA VAL A 72 5.17 -1.91 12.79
C VAL A 72 4.59 -1.01 13.88
N VAL A 73 3.39 -1.34 14.34
CA VAL A 73 2.69 -0.61 15.40
C VAL A 73 2.47 -1.53 16.61
N ALA A 74 2.07 -0.96 17.74
CA ALA A 74 1.76 -1.75 18.93
C ALA A 74 0.37 -2.43 18.85
N ASP A 75 -0.60 -1.82 18.15
CA ASP A 75 -1.99 -2.27 18.13
C ASP A 75 -2.62 -2.06 16.74
N VAL A 76 -3.35 -3.07 16.28
CA VAL A 76 -4.15 -3.03 15.03
C VAL A 76 -5.18 -1.91 15.07
N SER A 77 -5.82 -1.68 16.21
CA SER A 77 -6.85 -0.65 16.36
C SER A 77 -6.28 0.75 16.06
N ARG A 78 -5.07 1.02 16.55
CA ARG A 78 -4.39 2.30 16.30
C ARG A 78 -3.99 2.46 14.83
N ALA A 79 -3.52 1.38 14.17
CA ALA A 79 -3.27 1.42 12.74
C ALA A 79 -4.54 1.66 11.91
N GLN A 80 -5.68 1.09 12.33
CA GLN A 80 -6.98 1.32 11.68
C GLN A 80 -7.43 2.79 11.81
N GLN A 81 -7.22 3.42 12.96
CA GLN A 81 -7.52 4.84 13.14
C GLN A 81 -6.63 5.73 12.26
N ILE A 82 -5.32 5.47 12.23
CA ILE A 82 -4.38 6.27 11.42
C ILE A 82 -4.67 6.11 9.92
N SER A 83 -4.92 4.88 9.46
CA SER A 83 -5.24 4.60 8.06
C SER A 83 -6.54 5.25 7.62
N SER A 84 -7.61 5.15 8.40
CA SER A 84 -8.90 5.79 8.06
C SER A 84 -8.80 7.31 7.98
N HIS A 85 -8.00 7.92 8.87
CA HIS A 85 -7.73 9.36 8.81
C HIS A 85 -6.96 9.74 7.53
N ARG A 86 -5.89 9.00 7.20
CA ARG A 86 -5.11 9.20 5.96
C ARG A 86 -5.97 9.01 4.71
N GLN A 87 -6.85 8.01 4.71
CA GLN A 87 -7.76 7.73 3.61
C GLN A 87 -8.76 8.86 3.37
N THR A 88 -9.29 9.43 4.45
CA THR A 88 -10.22 10.57 4.35
C THR A 88 -9.51 11.80 3.80
N ALA A 89 -8.31 12.10 4.29
CA ALA A 89 -7.50 13.23 3.80
C ALA A 89 -7.15 13.08 2.30
N GLU A 90 -6.77 11.88 1.86
CA GLU A 90 -6.43 11.64 0.46
C GLU A 90 -7.66 11.70 -0.46
N ARG A 91 -8.81 11.21 0.01
CA ARG A 91 -10.09 11.35 -0.70
C ARG A 91 -10.46 12.83 -0.89
N GLN A 92 -10.31 13.65 0.16
CA GLN A 92 -10.56 15.10 0.07
C GLN A 92 -9.62 15.79 -0.93
N ARG A 93 -8.33 15.46 -0.91
CA ARG A 93 -7.34 15.98 -1.87
C ARG A 93 -7.69 15.62 -3.31
N THR A 94 -8.11 14.39 -3.54
CA THR A 94 -8.51 13.91 -4.86
C THR A 94 -9.73 14.66 -5.37
N LEU A 95 -10.75 14.87 -4.52
CA LEU A 95 -11.93 15.67 -4.88
C LEU A 95 -11.55 17.10 -5.32
N ILE A 96 -10.70 17.78 -4.55
CA ILE A 96 -10.26 19.15 -4.87
C ILE A 96 -9.53 19.21 -6.22
N LYS A 97 -8.65 18.24 -6.51
CA LYS A 97 -7.94 18.17 -7.80
C LYS A 97 -8.90 17.97 -8.98
N THR A 98 -9.90 17.10 -8.83
CA THR A 98 -10.89 16.84 -9.87
C THR A 98 -11.75 18.07 -10.16
N THR A 99 -12.18 18.80 -9.12
CA THR A 99 -12.95 20.05 -9.29
C THR A 99 -12.15 21.13 -10.02
N LYS A 100 -10.84 21.26 -9.75
CA LYS A 100 -9.98 22.23 -10.46
C LYS A 100 -9.87 21.92 -11.97
N ARG A 101 -9.60 20.66 -12.33
CA ARG A 101 -9.57 20.25 -13.75
C ARG A 101 -10.90 20.51 -14.46
N GLY A 102 -12.02 20.24 -13.80
CA GLY A 102 -13.35 20.43 -14.39
C GLY A 102 -13.66 21.88 -14.74
N ILE A 103 -13.09 22.86 -14.02
CA ILE A 103 -13.31 24.29 -14.29
C ILE A 103 -12.38 24.79 -15.40
N GLU A 104 -11.12 24.34 -15.44
CA GLU A 104 -10.15 24.70 -16.49
C GLU A 104 -10.55 24.14 -17.86
N ALA A 105 -11.12 22.94 -17.92
CA ALA A 105 -11.55 22.29 -19.15
C ALA A 105 -12.77 22.93 -19.84
N LEU A 106 -13.50 23.84 -19.16
CA LEU A 106 -14.66 24.53 -19.73
C LEU A 106 -14.28 25.66 -20.71
N GLY A 107 -13.01 26.02 -20.78
CA GLY A 107 -12.50 27.12 -21.63
C GLY A 107 -11.70 26.68 -22.87
N GLU A 108 -11.39 25.39 -23.03
CA GLU A 108 -10.55 24.91 -24.14
C GLU A 108 -11.38 24.41 -25.33
N THR A 109 -11.04 24.92 -26.53
CA THR A 109 -11.62 24.51 -27.82
C THR A 109 -11.29 23.08 -28.19
N ASP A 110 -12.32 22.31 -28.55
CA ASP A 110 -12.38 20.96 -29.12
C ASP A 110 -11.02 20.30 -29.48
N VAL A 111 -10.35 19.75 -28.46
CA VAL A 111 -9.14 18.93 -28.63
C VAL A 111 -9.56 17.46 -28.72
N LYS A 112 -9.10 16.74 -29.74
CA LYS A 112 -9.37 15.30 -29.87
C LYS A 112 -8.61 14.50 -28.81
N GLU A 113 -9.32 13.96 -27.82
CA GLU A 113 -8.76 13.10 -26.78
C GLU A 113 -8.85 11.61 -27.16
N LEU A 114 -7.83 10.82 -26.80
CA LEU A 114 -7.87 9.35 -26.85
C LEU A 114 -7.84 8.79 -25.43
N LEU A 115 -8.96 8.24 -24.99
CA LEU A 115 -9.07 7.61 -23.68
C LEU A 115 -8.44 6.21 -23.70
N VAL A 116 -7.42 5.99 -22.88
CA VAL A 116 -6.72 4.70 -22.76
C VAL A 116 -6.94 4.13 -21.36
N ILE A 117 -7.28 2.85 -21.26
CA ILE A 117 -7.38 2.12 -19.99
C ILE A 117 -6.13 1.26 -19.83
N LEU A 118 -5.31 1.59 -18.84
CA LEU A 118 -4.09 0.84 -18.51
C LEU A 118 -4.29 0.05 -17.21
N LYS A 119 -3.94 -1.24 -17.25
CA LYS A 119 -3.92 -2.12 -16.07
C LYS A 119 -2.56 -2.82 -16.04
N ALA A 120 -1.80 -2.61 -14.97
CA ALA A 120 -0.49 -3.23 -14.74
C ALA A 120 -0.57 -4.28 -13.62
N ASP A 121 0.36 -5.23 -13.61
CA ASP A 121 0.43 -6.36 -12.65
C ASP A 121 1.48 -6.19 -11.54
N VAL A 122 2.15 -5.03 -11.47
CA VAL A 122 3.24 -4.73 -10.51
C VAL A 122 3.02 -3.46 -9.72
#